data_AF-A0A8H5UI22-F1
#
_entry.id   AF-A0A8H5UI22-F1
#
_cell.length_a   1.000
_cell.length_b   1.000
_cell.length_c   1.000
_cell.angle_alpha   90.00
_cell.angle_beta   90.00
_cell.angle_gamma   90.00
#
_symmetry.space_group_name_H-M   'P 1'
#
loop_
_entity.id
_entity.type
_entity.pdbx_description
1 polymer ?
#
loop_
_entity_poly.entity_id
_entity_poly.type
_entity_poly.pdbx_seq_one_letter_code
_entity_poly.pdbx_strand_id
1 'polypeptide(L)'
;MYNPMRDNEFGIFVHSEQLKPGAVTNGHYINTTYKAWNLDSKGPSKSVKVTLSMYQAQTKSHDEWYKGLQKVIKSTAKNTQDATLAWWHEYWARSYIIINEEKGEKDAGFQVGKNYQIWRYLMGCNAKGDWPTKFNGGLWTFDPIYVNIWRPYTPDYRRWGGGTFTAQNQRLLYWPLLRSGDSDVMTQQFDFYKRITPNAVLRGQVYQDIDAAYFLEQIDNTGLSNVFEYNAQWYDDDANTPRPKFFPDGELWNVWLNHVQDTANEFADMILQANIYSGFDVKPYLEFIEYQLAWFDKFYTREMQKRNPWPLTGMAGNESLVIYPGSGAETYKESYNPVSTLAGLRHVVKDLLIVDEYALQNKTYYTKYLAKIPANTLRQQQGHTCIAPAEAYTRVQNSEVPQLYTVFPWPEYGLGLPNLTHAINTYLYDTETFSFHGNTGWKQDVIWLARMGFTANATAMTEDRYAPSKVCKFPTFKGPNFDWTPDLNHYGSTAIGLQEQLIQTFVGDDIRLLAAWPKTWDARFKVWAPHNTTVEGTVKTGKMEKLTVLPKSRKNDVIFGQH
;
A
#
# COMPACT_ATOMS: atom_id res chain seq x y z
N MET A 1 -24.12 11.43 -3.63
CA MET A 1 -22.86 10.70 -3.87
C MET A 1 -21.71 11.69 -3.75
N TYR A 2 -20.65 11.34 -3.02
CA TYR A 2 -19.40 12.09 -2.99
C TYR A 2 -18.82 12.14 -4.40
N ASN A 3 -18.45 13.33 -4.89
CA ASN A 3 -17.87 13.51 -6.21
C ASN A 3 -16.76 14.58 -6.13
N PRO A 4 -15.49 14.19 -6.15
CA PRO A 4 -14.36 15.12 -6.04
C PRO A 4 -14.03 15.85 -7.35
N MET A 5 -14.65 15.48 -8.47
CA MET A 5 -14.43 16.12 -9.76
C MET A 5 -15.40 17.26 -10.01
N ARG A 6 -16.59 17.20 -9.40
CA ARG A 6 -17.63 18.21 -9.55
C ARG A 6 -17.14 19.55 -8.99
N ASP A 7 -17.29 20.62 -9.76
CA ASP A 7 -16.95 21.99 -9.35
C ASP A 7 -15.48 22.15 -8.88
N ASN A 8 -14.59 21.24 -9.31
CA ASN A 8 -13.17 21.23 -8.94
C ASN A 8 -12.34 22.02 -9.96
N GLU A 9 -11.84 23.18 -9.54
CA GLU A 9 -10.95 24.02 -10.34
C GLU A 9 -9.51 23.91 -9.81
N PHE A 10 -8.54 23.85 -10.72
CA PHE A 10 -7.12 23.89 -10.39
C PHE A 10 -6.37 24.85 -11.31
N GLY A 11 -5.24 25.39 -10.83
CA GLY A 11 -4.44 26.31 -11.61
C GLY A 11 -3.12 26.66 -10.97
N ILE A 12 -2.22 27.18 -11.79
CA ILE A 12 -0.86 27.57 -11.42
C ILE A 12 -0.65 29.03 -11.79
N PHE A 13 -0.19 29.83 -10.84
CA PHE A 13 0.27 31.19 -11.08
C PHE A 13 1.80 31.21 -11.09
N VAL A 14 2.39 31.59 -12.22
CA VAL A 14 3.84 31.72 -12.38
C VAL A 14 4.22 33.20 -12.30
N HIS A 15 5.11 33.53 -11.37
CA HIS A 15 5.53 34.91 -11.12
C HIS A 15 7.06 35.05 -11.09
N SER A 16 7.55 36.13 -11.68
CA SER A 16 8.91 36.63 -11.51
C SER A 16 8.94 38.14 -11.74
N GLU A 17 9.56 38.88 -10.83
CA GLU A 17 9.79 40.32 -11.01
C GLU A 17 10.79 40.60 -12.15
N GLN A 18 11.61 39.61 -12.51
CA GLN A 18 12.71 39.72 -13.48
C GLN A 18 12.29 39.32 -14.91
N LEU A 19 11.14 38.67 -15.06
CA LEU A 19 10.64 38.19 -16.34
C LEU A 19 9.37 38.94 -16.77
N LYS A 20 9.12 38.97 -18.08
CA LYS A 20 7.89 39.47 -18.69
C LYS A 20 7.32 38.41 -19.65
N PRO A 21 6.01 38.41 -19.94
CA PRO A 21 5.45 37.57 -20.98
C PRO A 21 6.17 37.81 -22.31
N GLY A 22 6.65 36.73 -22.93
CA GLY A 22 7.20 36.71 -24.28
C GLY A 22 6.15 36.26 -25.30
N ALA A 23 6.61 35.85 -26.49
CA ALA A 23 5.73 35.33 -27.52
C ALA A 23 5.03 34.03 -27.06
N VAL A 24 3.77 33.84 -27.44
CA VAL A 24 3.12 32.53 -27.30
C VAL A 24 3.46 31.70 -28.54
N THR A 25 4.06 30.53 -28.34
CA THR A 25 4.51 29.67 -29.43
C THR A 25 3.81 28.31 -29.39
N ASN A 26 3.87 27.57 -30.48
CA ASN A 26 3.49 26.17 -30.54
C ASN A 26 4.73 25.35 -30.89
N GLY A 27 4.77 24.12 -30.41
CA GLY A 27 5.88 23.22 -30.66
C GLY A 27 5.50 21.76 -30.54
N HIS A 28 6.52 20.93 -30.61
CA HIS A 28 6.40 19.49 -30.47
C HIS A 28 7.48 19.00 -29.51
N TYR A 29 7.08 18.19 -28.53
CA TYR A 29 7.97 17.51 -27.60
C TYR A 29 7.79 16.01 -27.78
N ILE A 30 8.81 15.36 -28.37
CA ILE A 30 8.84 13.94 -28.71
C ILE A 30 7.73 13.54 -29.69
N ASN A 31 6.54 13.22 -29.18
CA ASN A 31 5.34 12.82 -29.89
C ASN A 31 4.12 13.68 -29.51
N THR A 32 4.30 14.70 -28.66
CA THR A 32 3.22 15.52 -28.08
C THR A 32 3.31 16.96 -28.54
N THR A 33 2.25 17.46 -29.18
CA THR A 33 2.13 18.89 -29.51
C THR A 33 1.82 19.70 -28.26
N TYR A 34 2.45 20.87 -28.12
CA TYR A 34 2.18 21.77 -27.00
C TYR A 34 2.07 23.22 -27.46
N LYS A 35 1.39 24.02 -26.63
CA LYS A 35 1.39 25.48 -26.68
C LYS A 35 2.19 26.01 -25.50
N ALA A 36 3.12 26.92 -25.75
CA ALA A 36 4.00 27.47 -24.74
C ALA A 36 3.73 28.97 -24.54
N TRP A 37 3.64 29.36 -23.27
CA TRP A 37 3.64 30.75 -22.82
C TRP A 37 5.05 31.10 -22.36
N ASN A 38 5.83 31.76 -23.23
CA ASN A 38 7.23 32.04 -22.94
C ASN A 38 7.39 33.23 -21.98
N LEU A 39 8.50 33.23 -21.22
CA LEU A 39 8.87 34.31 -20.32
C LEU A 39 10.26 34.83 -20.72
N ASP A 40 10.34 36.11 -21.09
CA ASP A 40 11.58 36.78 -21.47
C ASP A 40 12.17 37.54 -20.29
N SER A 41 13.49 37.59 -20.18
CA SER A 41 14.13 38.46 -19.19
C SER A 41 13.86 39.93 -19.53
N LYS A 42 13.60 40.76 -18.51
CA LYS A 42 13.44 42.22 -18.69
C LYS A 42 14.76 42.91 -19.09
N GLY A 43 15.89 42.26 -18.81
CA GLY A 43 17.24 42.68 -19.19
C GLY A 43 18.25 41.55 -18.96
N PRO A 44 19.55 41.78 -19.23
CA PRO A 44 20.60 40.80 -18.94
C PRO A 44 20.62 40.43 -17.45
N SER A 45 20.57 39.13 -17.15
CA SER A 45 20.65 38.63 -15.77
C SER A 45 21.43 37.33 -15.70
N LYS A 46 22.15 37.12 -14.60
CA LYS A 46 22.84 35.86 -14.27
C LYS A 46 22.03 34.97 -13.33
N SER A 47 20.93 35.48 -12.77
CA SER A 47 20.05 34.75 -11.87
C SER A 47 18.59 35.16 -12.10
N VAL A 48 17.67 34.21 -11.98
CA VAL A 48 16.23 34.47 -12.11
C VAL A 48 15.53 33.74 -10.98
N LYS A 49 14.68 34.46 -10.25
CA LYS A 49 13.76 33.89 -9.28
C LYS A 49 12.40 33.69 -9.93
N VAL A 50 11.92 32.45 -9.94
CA VAL A 50 10.56 32.09 -10.39
C VAL A 50 9.81 31.51 -9.21
N THR A 51 8.57 31.95 -9.04
CA THR A 51 7.65 31.45 -8.02
C THR A 51 6.46 30.81 -8.71
N LEU A 52 6.13 29.57 -8.31
CA LEU A 52 4.94 28.87 -8.76
C LEU A 52 3.99 28.72 -7.57
N SER A 53 2.79 29.29 -7.68
CA SER A 53 1.73 29.15 -6.69
C SER A 53 0.63 28.29 -7.29
N MET A 54 0.36 27.13 -6.70
CA MET A 54 -0.64 26.17 -7.19
C MET A 54 -1.83 26.15 -6.24
N TYR A 55 -3.05 26.11 -6.79
CA TYR A 55 -4.26 25.99 -5.99
C TYR A 55 -5.28 25.12 -6.69
N GLN A 56 -5.88 24.21 -5.93
CA GLN A 56 -6.98 23.35 -6.35
C GLN A 56 -8.05 23.39 -5.27
N ALA A 57 -9.31 23.54 -5.66
CA ALA A 57 -10.44 23.46 -4.74
C ALA A 57 -11.75 23.20 -5.47
N GLN A 58 -12.68 22.52 -4.77
CA GLN A 58 -14.09 22.50 -5.15
C GLN A 58 -14.77 23.77 -4.65
N THR A 59 -15.25 24.63 -5.54
CA THR A 59 -15.85 25.92 -5.19
C THR A 59 -17.12 26.18 -5.98
N LYS A 60 -18.01 27.05 -5.49
CA LYS A 60 -19.29 27.30 -6.18
C LYS A 60 -19.14 28.18 -7.42
N SER A 61 -17.99 28.84 -7.59
CA SER A 61 -17.72 29.76 -8.69
C SER A 61 -16.23 30.01 -8.86
N HIS A 62 -15.83 30.34 -10.09
CA HIS A 62 -14.48 30.77 -10.42
C HIS A 62 -13.96 31.91 -9.53
N ASP A 63 -14.81 32.88 -9.16
CA ASP A 63 -14.42 34.00 -8.30
C ASP A 63 -14.01 33.55 -6.88
N GLU A 64 -14.66 32.51 -6.35
CA GLU A 64 -14.31 31.92 -5.07
C GLU A 64 -12.97 31.17 -5.16
N TRP A 65 -12.79 30.35 -6.20
CA TRP A 65 -11.51 29.69 -6.48
C TRP A 65 -10.37 30.71 -6.66
N TYR A 66 -10.60 31.77 -7.44
CA TYR A 66 -9.60 32.78 -7.72
C TYR A 66 -9.20 33.56 -6.47
N LYS A 67 -10.14 33.87 -5.57
CA LYS A 67 -9.82 34.41 -4.23
C LYS A 67 -8.95 33.45 -3.41
N GLY A 68 -9.18 32.14 -3.52
CA GLY A 68 -8.33 31.11 -2.93
C GLY A 68 -6.91 31.14 -3.48
N LEU A 69 -6.76 31.15 -4.81
CA LEU A 69 -5.46 31.28 -5.47
C LEU A 69 -4.72 32.56 -5.06
N GLN A 70 -5.41 33.71 -4.99
CA GLN A 70 -4.83 34.96 -4.52
C GLN A 70 -4.32 34.89 -3.08
N LYS A 71 -4.97 34.12 -2.20
CA LYS A 71 -4.47 33.87 -0.83
C LYS A 71 -3.18 33.05 -0.86
N VAL A 72 -3.11 32.01 -1.70
CA VAL A 72 -1.89 31.20 -1.88
C VAL A 72 -0.73 32.04 -2.44
N ILE A 73 -1.00 32.89 -3.43
CA ILE A 73 0.01 33.81 -3.99
C ILE A 73 0.58 34.71 -2.89
N LYS A 74 -0.29 35.31 -2.06
CA LYS A 74 0.14 36.18 -0.95
C LYS A 74 0.91 35.42 0.14
N SER A 75 0.58 34.17 0.41
CA SER A 75 1.28 33.36 1.41
C SER A 75 2.61 32.79 0.91
N THR A 76 2.85 32.74 -0.40
CA THR A 76 4.03 32.08 -0.98
C THR A 76 5.35 32.72 -0.51
N ALA A 77 5.35 34.02 -0.18
CA ALA A 77 6.52 34.72 0.40
C ALA A 77 6.97 34.14 1.76
N LYS A 78 6.11 33.38 2.45
CA LYS A 78 6.41 32.73 3.73
C LYS A 78 7.08 31.36 3.56
N ASN A 79 7.09 30.80 2.36
CA ASN A 79 7.76 29.52 2.08
C ASN A 79 9.26 29.78 1.87
N THR A 80 10.04 29.59 2.93
CA THR A 80 11.50 29.76 2.90
C THR A 80 12.22 28.45 2.64
N GLN A 81 13.46 28.55 2.16
CA GLN A 81 14.35 27.40 2.05
C GLN A 81 14.63 26.79 3.43
N ASP A 82 14.79 27.61 4.47
CA ASP A 82 15.07 27.14 5.83
C ASP A 82 13.92 26.29 6.40
N ALA A 83 12.66 26.67 6.17
CA ALA A 83 11.51 25.87 6.58
C ALA A 83 11.48 24.51 5.86
N THR A 84 11.82 24.51 4.57
CA THR A 84 11.96 23.27 3.79
C THR A 84 13.06 22.38 4.35
N LEU A 85 14.23 22.93 4.65
CA LEU A 85 15.36 22.20 5.23
C LEU A 85 15.02 21.64 6.61
N ALA A 86 14.37 22.42 7.46
CA ALA A 86 13.94 21.99 8.79
C ALA A 86 13.01 20.77 8.71
N TRP A 87 12.00 20.82 7.83
CA TRP A 87 11.08 19.70 7.62
C TRP A 87 11.82 18.42 7.16
N TRP A 88 12.75 18.55 6.20
CA TRP A 88 13.54 17.39 5.74
C TRP A 88 14.46 16.84 6.83
N HIS A 89 15.08 17.69 7.65
CA HIS A 89 15.89 17.26 8.79
C HIS A 89 15.04 16.50 9.81
N GLU A 90 13.86 17.00 10.14
CA GLU A 90 12.91 16.32 11.02
C GLU A 90 12.47 14.97 10.43
N TYR A 91 12.11 14.93 9.15
CA TYR A 91 11.69 13.72 8.45
C TYR A 91 12.76 12.61 8.49
N TRP A 92 14.02 12.96 8.25
CA TRP A 92 15.15 12.01 8.34
C TRP A 92 15.55 11.67 9.77
N ALA A 93 15.36 12.58 10.73
CA ALA A 93 15.67 12.33 12.15
C ALA A 93 14.70 11.34 12.81
N ARG A 94 13.50 11.15 12.25
CA ARG A 94 12.51 10.17 12.74
C ARG A 94 13.01 8.73 12.61
N SER A 95 13.64 8.41 11.48
CA SER A 95 14.10 7.05 11.18
C SER A 95 15.17 7.05 10.10
N TYR A 96 16.07 6.08 10.16
CA TYR A 96 17.02 5.75 9.09
C TYR A 96 17.49 4.30 9.23
N ILE A 97 17.93 3.71 8.12
CA ILE A 97 18.69 2.46 8.07
C ILE A 97 19.82 2.74 7.08
N ILE A 98 21.04 2.77 7.58
CA ILE A 98 22.24 3.10 6.82
C ILE A 98 23.18 1.92 6.95
N ILE A 99 23.60 1.36 5.82
CA ILE A 99 24.30 0.08 5.74
C ILE A 99 25.61 0.28 5.01
N ASN A 100 26.69 -0.26 5.55
CA ASN A 100 28.03 -0.29 4.95
C ASN A 100 28.49 1.08 4.42
N GLU A 101 28.19 2.15 5.15
CA GLU A 101 28.47 3.55 4.76
C GLU A 101 29.93 3.74 4.30
N GLU A 102 30.87 3.13 5.02
CA GLU A 102 32.32 3.21 4.74
C GLU A 102 32.80 2.35 3.55
N LYS A 103 31.99 1.43 3.03
CA LYS A 103 32.38 0.56 1.89
C LYS A 103 32.09 1.19 0.52
N GLY A 104 31.26 2.24 0.48
CA GLY A 104 30.99 3.04 -0.71
C GLY A 104 30.19 2.34 -1.82
N GLU A 105 30.00 3.04 -2.94
CA GLU A 105 28.98 2.70 -3.96
C GLU A 105 29.14 1.33 -4.65
N LYS A 106 30.28 0.66 -4.53
CA LYS A 106 30.47 -0.67 -5.14
C LYS A 106 29.96 -1.80 -4.26
N ASP A 107 29.68 -1.54 -2.97
CA ASP A 107 29.14 -2.52 -2.04
C ASP A 107 27.61 -2.62 -2.18
N ALA A 108 27.09 -3.85 -2.23
CA ALA A 108 25.66 -4.09 -2.37
C ALA A 108 24.87 -3.58 -1.15
N GLY A 109 25.39 -3.78 0.06
CA GLY A 109 24.81 -3.25 1.29
C GLY A 109 24.76 -1.72 1.31
N PHE A 110 25.79 -1.04 0.82
CA PHE A 110 25.77 0.42 0.63
C PHE A 110 24.63 0.84 -0.30
N GLN A 111 24.42 0.15 -1.42
CA GLN A 111 23.32 0.44 -2.34
C GLN A 111 21.96 0.22 -1.69
N VAL A 112 21.79 -0.83 -0.88
CA VAL A 112 20.58 -1.05 -0.06
C VAL A 112 20.31 0.14 0.85
N GLY A 113 21.30 0.54 1.66
CA GLY A 113 21.16 1.68 2.57
C GLY A 113 20.83 2.99 1.84
N LYS A 114 21.60 3.32 0.79
CA LYS A 114 21.38 4.53 -0.02
C LYS A 114 19.99 4.55 -0.66
N ASN A 115 19.60 3.46 -1.33
CA ASN A 115 18.36 3.44 -2.10
C ASN A 115 17.11 3.30 -1.21
N TYR A 116 17.22 2.74 0.00
CA TYR A 116 16.18 2.85 1.03
C TYR A 116 15.96 4.32 1.45
N GLN A 117 17.03 5.09 1.67
CA GLN A 117 16.89 6.53 1.95
C GLN A 117 16.32 7.29 0.74
N ILE A 118 16.72 6.98 -0.50
CA ILE A 118 16.12 7.62 -1.68
C ILE A 118 14.64 7.24 -1.83
N TRP A 119 14.25 5.99 -1.54
CA TRP A 119 12.84 5.60 -1.55
C TRP A 119 12.02 6.38 -0.52
N ARG A 120 12.51 6.52 0.72
CA ARG A 120 11.86 7.37 1.72
C ARG A 120 11.79 8.84 1.27
N TYR A 121 12.78 9.35 0.53
CA TYR A 121 12.73 10.68 -0.08
C TYR A 121 11.55 10.80 -1.05
N LEU A 122 11.33 9.80 -1.90
CA LEU A 122 10.20 9.77 -2.83
C LEU A 122 8.85 9.79 -2.08
N MET A 123 8.73 9.07 -0.97
CA MET A 123 7.54 9.13 -0.10
C MET A 123 7.39 10.51 0.54
N GLY A 124 8.48 11.08 1.07
CA GLY A 124 8.51 12.43 1.65
C GLY A 124 8.07 13.52 0.66
N CYS A 125 8.44 13.42 -0.61
CA CYS A 125 7.97 14.37 -1.64
C CYS A 125 6.44 14.37 -1.78
N ASN A 126 5.77 13.26 -1.47
CA ASN A 126 4.32 13.18 -1.55
C ASN A 126 3.64 13.60 -0.25
N ALA A 127 4.33 13.68 0.91
CA ALA A 127 3.81 13.68 2.29
C ALA A 127 2.57 14.54 2.64
N LYS A 128 2.27 15.59 1.87
CA LYS A 128 1.15 16.52 2.12
C LYS A 128 0.12 16.58 0.97
N GLY A 129 0.16 15.63 0.05
CA GLY A 129 -0.88 15.45 -0.97
C GLY A 129 -2.24 15.04 -0.37
N ASP A 130 -3.31 15.54 -0.98
CA ASP A 130 -4.69 15.18 -0.58
C ASP A 130 -5.08 13.77 -1.00
N TRP A 131 -4.37 13.21 -1.99
CA TRP A 131 -4.61 11.89 -2.57
C TRP A 131 -3.47 10.92 -2.25
N PRO A 132 -3.73 9.60 -2.23
CA PRO A 132 -2.69 8.62 -1.98
C PRO A 132 -1.53 8.75 -2.97
N THR A 133 -0.31 8.50 -2.48
CA THR A 133 0.88 8.39 -3.32
C THR A 133 0.65 7.29 -4.35
N LYS A 134 0.90 7.55 -5.63
CA LYS A 134 0.69 6.55 -6.67
C LYS A 134 1.83 5.53 -6.69
N PHE A 135 1.50 4.24 -6.60
CA PHE A 135 2.46 3.13 -6.66
C PHE A 135 3.33 3.07 -7.93
N ASN A 136 2.93 3.74 -9.00
CA ASN A 136 3.58 3.70 -10.32
C ASN A 136 4.15 5.06 -10.73
N GLY A 137 4.78 5.75 -9.77
CA GLY A 137 5.58 6.96 -10.04
C GLY A 137 5.42 8.07 -9.00
N GLY A 138 4.58 7.91 -7.98
CA GLY A 138 4.28 8.98 -7.03
C GLY A 138 3.81 10.24 -7.76
N LEU A 139 4.41 11.39 -7.43
CA LEU A 139 4.18 12.66 -8.12
C LEU A 139 4.71 12.70 -9.56
N TRP A 140 5.64 11.82 -9.93
CA TRP A 140 6.33 11.88 -11.21
C TRP A 140 5.60 11.06 -12.28
N THR A 141 5.36 11.70 -13.43
CA THR A 141 4.98 11.04 -14.68
C THR A 141 6.20 10.93 -15.60
N PHE A 142 6.13 10.04 -16.58
CA PHE A 142 7.20 9.75 -17.53
C PHE A 142 6.63 9.70 -18.94
N ASP A 143 7.43 10.12 -19.92
CA ASP A 143 7.03 10.01 -21.32
C ASP A 143 6.78 8.54 -21.68
N PRO A 144 5.53 8.15 -21.97
CA PRO A 144 5.16 6.75 -22.03
C PRO A 144 5.80 6.02 -23.20
N ILE A 145 6.16 6.74 -24.27
CA ILE A 145 6.88 6.22 -25.42
C ILE A 145 8.29 5.68 -25.08
N TYR A 146 8.94 6.20 -24.03
CA TYR A 146 10.22 5.67 -23.55
C TYR A 146 10.09 4.49 -22.59
N VAL A 147 8.88 4.25 -22.06
CA VAL A 147 8.58 3.08 -21.23
C VAL A 147 8.06 1.92 -22.10
N ASN A 148 7.17 2.22 -23.04
CA ASN A 148 6.61 1.26 -23.99
C ASN A 148 6.28 1.97 -25.32
N ILE A 149 7.00 1.63 -26.38
CA ILE A 149 6.83 2.22 -27.72
C ILE A 149 5.41 2.02 -28.29
N TRP A 150 4.67 1.01 -27.83
CA TRP A 150 3.29 0.73 -28.23
C TRP A 150 2.26 1.56 -27.45
N ARG A 151 2.72 2.42 -26.52
CA ARG A 151 1.88 3.36 -25.76
C ARG A 151 2.37 4.80 -25.98
N PRO A 152 2.35 5.35 -27.21
CA PRO A 152 2.85 6.69 -27.52
C PRO A 152 1.85 7.79 -27.11
N TYR A 153 1.37 7.73 -25.86
CA TYR A 153 0.47 8.73 -25.30
C TYR A 153 1.23 10.00 -24.87
N THR A 154 0.50 11.00 -24.35
CA THR A 154 1.07 12.24 -23.83
C THR A 154 1.82 12.02 -22.50
N PRO A 155 2.66 12.96 -22.05
CA PRO A 155 3.36 12.87 -20.76
C PRO A 155 2.45 12.81 -19.51
N ASP A 156 1.15 13.11 -19.66
CA ASP A 156 0.14 12.99 -18.61
C ASP A 156 -0.36 11.55 -18.43
N TYR A 157 -0.06 10.66 -19.38
CA TYR A 157 -0.50 9.28 -19.31
C TYR A 157 0.12 8.54 -18.12
N ARG A 158 -0.71 7.72 -17.48
CA ARG A 158 -0.30 6.79 -16.43
C ARG A 158 -0.97 5.45 -16.65
N ARG A 159 -0.18 4.37 -16.71
CA ARG A 159 -0.74 3.00 -16.75
C ARG A 159 -1.53 2.71 -15.46
N TRP A 160 -2.56 1.88 -15.52
CA TRP A 160 -3.45 1.62 -14.38
C TRP A 160 -4.19 2.87 -13.87
N GLY A 161 -4.51 3.80 -14.78
CA GLY A 161 -5.33 4.97 -14.52
C GLY A 161 -4.62 6.10 -13.76
N GLY A 162 -4.84 7.33 -14.22
CA GLY A 162 -4.40 8.54 -13.52
C GLY A 162 -5.14 8.76 -12.19
N GLY A 163 -6.42 8.37 -12.12
CA GLY A 163 -7.30 8.57 -10.96
C GLY A 163 -7.75 7.29 -10.24
N THR A 164 -7.17 6.13 -10.56
CA THR A 164 -7.49 4.82 -9.95
C THR A 164 -6.39 4.41 -8.97
N PHE A 165 -6.72 3.83 -7.82
CA PHE A 165 -5.77 3.41 -6.78
C PHE A 165 -5.93 1.91 -6.56
N THR A 166 -5.03 1.13 -7.15
CA THR A 166 -5.01 -0.33 -7.00
C THR A 166 -4.52 -0.71 -5.60
N ALA A 167 -5.44 -1.17 -4.76
CA ALA A 167 -5.18 -1.42 -3.35
C ALA A 167 -4.01 -2.40 -3.10
N GLN A 168 -3.89 -3.49 -3.87
CA GLN A 168 -2.80 -4.49 -3.76
C GLN A 168 -1.41 -3.87 -3.96
N ASN A 169 -1.28 -2.85 -4.82
CA ASN A 169 -0.01 -2.16 -5.03
C ASN A 169 0.19 -1.05 -4.00
N GLN A 170 -0.87 -0.31 -3.66
CA GLN A 170 -0.77 0.86 -2.81
C GLN A 170 -0.32 0.51 -1.40
N ARG A 171 -0.83 -0.58 -0.81
CA ARG A 171 -0.46 -1.04 0.53
C ARG A 171 1.07 -1.14 0.75
N LEU A 172 1.83 -1.49 -0.30
CA LEU A 172 3.27 -1.71 -0.22
C LEU A 172 4.04 -0.42 0.03
N LEU A 173 3.45 0.73 -0.29
CA LEU A 173 4.04 2.04 -0.03
C LEU A 173 3.85 2.47 1.42
N TYR A 174 2.81 1.97 2.09
CA TYR A 174 2.35 2.46 3.39
C TYR A 174 2.79 1.59 4.57
N TRP A 175 2.86 0.26 4.42
CA TRP A 175 3.36 -0.63 5.48
C TRP A 175 4.73 -0.22 6.05
N PRO A 176 5.73 0.20 5.25
CA PRO A 176 7.01 0.64 5.80
C PRO A 176 6.93 1.88 6.69
N LEU A 177 5.89 2.70 6.53
CA LEU A 177 5.76 4.01 7.18
C LEU A 177 5.46 3.89 8.67
N LEU A 178 4.89 2.76 9.12
CA LEU A 178 4.72 2.45 10.54
C LEU A 178 6.08 2.42 11.26
N ARG A 179 7.06 1.71 10.69
CA ARG A 179 8.41 1.56 11.30
C ARG A 179 9.35 2.72 11.03
N SER A 180 9.04 3.59 10.05
CA SER A 180 9.74 4.86 9.92
C SER A 180 9.14 5.98 10.76
N GLY A 181 7.97 5.75 11.38
CA GLY A 181 7.28 6.76 12.20
C GLY A 181 6.67 7.89 11.37
N ASP A 182 6.31 7.60 10.12
CA ASP A 182 5.80 8.58 9.15
C ASP A 182 4.27 8.53 9.05
N SER A 183 3.59 8.48 10.20
CA SER A 183 2.12 8.41 10.27
C SER A 183 1.44 9.61 9.60
N ASP A 184 2.10 10.77 9.57
CA ASP A 184 1.61 11.97 8.89
C ASP A 184 1.63 11.87 7.36
N VAL A 185 2.33 10.89 6.79
CA VAL A 185 2.31 10.55 5.35
C VAL A 185 1.22 9.50 5.07
N MET A 186 0.91 8.64 6.04
CA MET A 186 -0.12 7.60 5.90
C MET A 186 -1.54 8.19 5.79
N THR A 187 -1.77 9.36 6.39
CA THR A 187 -3.08 10.05 6.41
C THR A 187 -3.69 10.21 5.02
N GLN A 188 -2.88 10.37 3.98
CA GLN A 188 -3.36 10.51 2.59
C GLN A 188 -4.18 9.31 2.11
N GLN A 189 -3.72 8.11 2.50
CA GLN A 189 -4.36 6.86 2.16
C GLN A 189 -5.55 6.58 3.09
N PHE A 190 -5.45 6.98 4.35
CA PHE A 190 -6.52 6.83 5.33
C PHE A 190 -7.70 7.77 5.00
N ASP A 191 -7.41 9.03 4.72
CA ASP A 191 -8.38 10.04 4.30
C ASP A 191 -9.02 9.68 2.96
N PHE A 192 -8.29 9.01 2.07
CA PHE A 192 -8.89 8.46 0.85
C PHE A 192 -10.06 7.55 1.19
N TYR A 193 -9.84 6.47 1.97
CA TYR A 193 -10.90 5.53 2.36
C TYR A 193 -12.02 6.21 3.14
N LYS A 194 -11.69 7.08 4.09
CA LYS A 194 -12.68 7.89 4.82
C LYS A 194 -13.61 8.66 3.89
N ARG A 195 -13.07 9.37 2.88
CA ARG A 195 -13.87 10.18 1.95
C ARG A 195 -14.79 9.33 1.07
N ILE A 196 -14.36 8.12 0.70
CA ILE A 196 -15.10 7.25 -0.22
C ILE A 196 -16.08 6.29 0.46
N THR A 197 -15.97 6.08 1.78
CA THR A 197 -16.88 5.21 2.55
C THR A 197 -18.36 5.45 2.27
N PRO A 198 -18.88 6.69 2.25
CA PRO A 198 -20.30 6.92 1.96
C PRO A 198 -20.74 6.37 0.60
N ASN A 199 -19.87 6.42 -0.42
CA ASN A 199 -20.17 5.88 -1.74
C ASN A 199 -20.09 4.36 -1.78
N ALA A 200 -19.14 3.76 -1.05
CA ALA A 200 -19.07 2.30 -0.92
C ALA A 200 -20.29 1.73 -0.16
N VAL A 201 -20.77 2.42 0.88
CA VAL A 201 -22.03 2.07 1.57
C VAL A 201 -23.22 2.20 0.64
N LEU A 202 -23.32 3.30 -0.11
CA LEU A 202 -24.37 3.48 -1.12
C LEU A 202 -24.32 2.37 -2.19
N ARG A 203 -23.14 1.92 -2.61
CA ARG A 203 -22.98 0.80 -3.53
C ARG A 203 -23.51 -0.50 -2.92
N GLY A 204 -23.20 -0.79 -1.66
CA GLY A 204 -23.74 -1.93 -0.91
C GLY A 204 -25.27 -1.90 -0.82
N GLN A 205 -25.85 -0.72 -0.56
CA GLN A 205 -27.30 -0.55 -0.50
C GLN A 205 -27.97 -0.73 -1.88
N VAL A 206 -27.43 -0.09 -2.93
CA VAL A 206 -28.05 -0.09 -4.27
C VAL A 206 -28.02 -1.46 -4.94
N TYR A 207 -26.87 -2.12 -4.96
CA TYR A 207 -26.70 -3.37 -5.72
C TYR A 207 -26.93 -4.61 -4.89
N GLN A 208 -26.84 -4.47 -3.56
CA GLN A 208 -26.82 -5.61 -2.66
C GLN A 208 -27.77 -5.41 -1.47
N ASP A 209 -28.58 -4.36 -1.37
CA ASP A 209 -29.52 -4.17 -0.24
C ASP A 209 -28.87 -4.42 1.14
N ILE A 210 -27.59 -4.05 1.27
CA ILE A 210 -26.80 -4.22 2.50
C ILE A 210 -26.25 -2.86 2.91
N ASP A 211 -26.57 -2.48 4.14
CA ASP A 211 -25.98 -1.30 4.78
C ASP A 211 -24.55 -1.61 5.29
N ALA A 212 -23.60 -1.71 4.36
CA ALA A 212 -22.18 -1.86 4.62
C ALA A 212 -21.34 -1.39 3.41
N ALA A 213 -20.06 -1.09 3.65
CA ALA A 213 -19.19 -0.56 2.61
C ALA A 213 -18.76 -1.66 1.64
N TYR A 214 -19.29 -1.64 0.42
CA TYR A 214 -18.90 -2.56 -0.62
C TYR A 214 -17.70 -2.03 -1.41
N PHE A 215 -16.50 -2.20 -0.86
CA PHE A 215 -15.23 -1.86 -1.54
C PHE A 215 -14.79 -2.92 -2.55
N LEU A 216 -13.93 -2.50 -3.47
CA LEU A 216 -13.28 -3.31 -4.50
C LEU A 216 -11.79 -2.98 -4.52
N GLU A 217 -11.00 -3.70 -5.31
CA GLU A 217 -9.56 -3.43 -5.36
C GLU A 217 -9.18 -2.15 -6.11
N GLN A 218 -9.65 -2.02 -7.36
CA GLN A 218 -9.27 -0.90 -8.23
C GLN A 218 -10.32 0.21 -8.10
N ILE A 219 -10.05 1.16 -7.20
CA ILE A 219 -11.00 2.21 -6.83
C ILE A 219 -10.54 3.57 -7.39
N ASP A 220 -11.45 4.32 -8.00
CA ASP A 220 -11.18 5.69 -8.44
C ASP A 220 -11.40 6.74 -7.33
N ASN A 221 -11.16 8.01 -7.66
CA ASN A 221 -11.36 9.13 -6.72
C ASN A 221 -12.77 9.21 -6.10
N THR A 222 -13.79 8.64 -6.76
CA THR A 222 -15.17 8.63 -6.26
C THR A 222 -15.44 7.49 -5.28
N GLY A 223 -14.59 6.46 -5.23
CA GLY A 223 -14.88 5.25 -4.46
C GLY A 223 -15.48 4.10 -5.28
N LEU A 224 -15.71 4.30 -6.58
CA LEU A 224 -16.22 3.29 -7.50
C LEU A 224 -15.09 2.64 -8.27
N SER A 225 -15.34 1.48 -8.87
CA SER A 225 -14.30 0.82 -9.66
C SER A 225 -14.11 1.48 -11.01
N ASN A 226 -12.91 1.32 -11.57
CA ASN A 226 -12.63 1.71 -12.95
C ASN A 226 -13.66 1.07 -13.89
N VAL A 227 -14.17 1.86 -14.84
CA VAL A 227 -15.25 1.45 -15.76
C VAL A 227 -14.90 0.21 -16.60
N PHE A 228 -13.61 0.03 -16.88
CA PHE A 228 -13.07 -1.16 -17.56
C PHE A 228 -13.38 -2.46 -16.81
N GLU A 229 -13.45 -2.42 -15.48
CA GLU A 229 -13.61 -3.62 -14.65
C GLU A 229 -15.03 -4.20 -14.70
N TYR A 230 -16.00 -3.38 -15.11
CA TYR A 230 -17.36 -3.82 -15.34
C TYR A 230 -17.54 -4.45 -16.71
N ASN A 231 -16.96 -3.85 -17.76
CA ASN A 231 -17.08 -4.35 -19.12
C ASN A 231 -15.94 -3.82 -20.01
N ALA A 232 -14.85 -4.58 -20.09
CA ALA A 232 -13.68 -4.24 -20.88
C ALA A 232 -13.99 -4.01 -22.37
N GLN A 233 -14.98 -4.71 -22.94
CA GLN A 233 -15.34 -4.63 -24.36
C GLN A 233 -15.78 -3.23 -24.81
N TRP A 234 -16.29 -2.40 -23.91
CA TRP A 234 -16.66 -1.02 -24.27
C TRP A 234 -15.46 -0.07 -24.38
N TYR A 235 -14.29 -0.50 -23.94
CA TYR A 235 -13.09 0.33 -23.80
C TYR A 235 -11.86 -0.27 -24.47
N ASP A 236 -11.90 -1.56 -24.82
CA ASP A 236 -10.85 -2.30 -25.50
C ASP A 236 -11.48 -3.24 -26.53
N ASP A 237 -11.16 -3.01 -27.81
CA ASP A 237 -11.67 -3.76 -28.96
C ASP A 237 -11.18 -5.23 -28.97
N ASP A 238 -10.20 -5.60 -28.12
CA ASP A 238 -9.62 -6.96 -28.01
C ASP A 238 -10.13 -7.74 -26.76
N ALA A 239 -11.19 -7.24 -26.08
CA ALA A 239 -11.73 -7.94 -24.91
C ALA A 239 -12.51 -9.22 -25.32
N ASN A 240 -11.85 -10.37 -25.18
CA ASN A 240 -12.41 -11.71 -25.50
C ASN A 240 -13.52 -12.21 -24.55
N THR A 241 -14.00 -11.40 -23.60
CA THR A 241 -14.99 -11.78 -22.58
C THR A 241 -16.10 -10.72 -22.44
N PRO A 242 -17.09 -10.65 -23.36
CA PRO A 242 -18.19 -9.72 -23.25
C PRO A 242 -19.00 -9.95 -21.96
N ARG A 243 -19.38 -8.87 -21.26
CA ARG A 243 -20.24 -8.98 -20.06
C ARG A 243 -21.64 -9.47 -20.47
N PRO A 244 -22.12 -10.63 -19.97
CA PRO A 244 -23.44 -11.10 -20.33
C PRO A 244 -24.54 -10.31 -19.62
N LYS A 245 -25.70 -10.13 -20.27
CA LYS A 245 -26.84 -9.34 -19.75
C LYS A 245 -27.42 -9.87 -18.44
N PHE A 246 -27.23 -11.16 -18.14
CA PHE A 246 -27.71 -11.78 -16.89
C PHE A 246 -26.73 -11.62 -15.73
N PHE A 247 -25.51 -11.13 -15.98
CA PHE A 247 -24.53 -10.95 -14.91
C PHE A 247 -24.99 -9.79 -14.01
N PRO A 248 -24.97 -9.95 -12.67
CA PRO A 248 -25.57 -8.97 -11.77
C PRO A 248 -25.01 -7.56 -11.96
N ASP A 249 -25.88 -6.55 -11.92
CA ASP A 249 -25.45 -5.15 -11.96
C ASP A 249 -24.58 -4.80 -10.74
N GLY A 250 -23.63 -3.89 -10.93
CA GLY A 250 -22.72 -3.48 -9.86
C GLY A 250 -21.60 -4.46 -9.52
N GLU A 251 -21.63 -5.70 -10.03
CA GLU A 251 -20.54 -6.69 -9.88
C GLU A 251 -19.46 -6.52 -10.95
N LEU A 252 -18.21 -6.82 -10.62
CA LEU A 252 -17.10 -6.78 -11.58
C LEU A 252 -17.11 -8.04 -12.46
N TRP A 253 -17.04 -7.87 -13.78
CA TRP A 253 -16.93 -8.97 -14.74
C TRP A 253 -15.48 -9.31 -15.07
N ASN A 254 -14.56 -8.41 -14.73
CA ASN A 254 -13.13 -8.60 -14.89
C ASN A 254 -12.67 -9.91 -14.22
N VAL A 255 -11.93 -10.73 -14.98
CA VAL A 255 -11.52 -12.07 -14.55
C VAL A 255 -10.50 -12.07 -13.40
N TRP A 256 -9.78 -10.96 -13.21
CA TRP A 256 -8.84 -10.70 -12.12
C TRP A 256 -9.49 -10.09 -10.89
N LEU A 257 -10.57 -9.32 -11.00
CA LEU A 257 -11.08 -8.52 -9.87
C LEU A 257 -12.43 -8.99 -9.30
N ASN A 258 -13.08 -9.98 -9.93
CA ASN A 258 -14.31 -10.53 -9.39
C ASN A 258 -14.10 -11.06 -7.95
N HIS A 259 -14.95 -10.59 -7.03
CA HIS A 259 -14.92 -10.90 -5.59
C HIS A 259 -13.64 -10.52 -4.83
N VAL A 260 -12.77 -9.64 -5.38
CA VAL A 260 -11.62 -9.09 -4.64
C VAL A 260 -12.07 -7.91 -3.78
N GLN A 261 -12.43 -8.21 -2.53
CA GLN A 261 -13.10 -7.26 -1.62
C GLN A 261 -12.29 -7.04 -0.31
N ASP A 262 -11.30 -7.88 -0.04
CA ASP A 262 -10.52 -7.91 1.21
C ASP A 262 -9.34 -6.94 1.20
N THR A 263 -9.02 -6.32 0.07
CA THR A 263 -7.86 -5.41 -0.05
C THR A 263 -7.97 -4.16 0.81
N ALA A 264 -9.19 -3.70 1.11
CA ALA A 264 -9.41 -2.58 2.03
C ALA A 264 -9.13 -2.96 3.50
N ASN A 265 -9.12 -4.26 3.84
CA ASN A 265 -8.79 -4.72 5.20
C ASN A 265 -7.38 -4.30 5.62
N GLU A 266 -6.41 -4.28 4.71
CA GLU A 266 -5.04 -3.86 5.05
C GLU A 266 -4.96 -2.40 5.42
N PHE A 267 -5.76 -1.53 4.80
CA PHE A 267 -5.77 -0.11 5.17
C PHE A 267 -6.53 0.14 6.47
N ALA A 268 -7.60 -0.63 6.73
CA ALA A 268 -8.23 -0.66 8.04
C ALA A 268 -7.22 -1.09 9.13
N ASP A 269 -6.44 -2.13 8.84
CA ASP A 269 -5.38 -2.65 9.71
C ASP A 269 -4.29 -1.61 9.95
N MET A 270 -3.78 -0.98 8.89
CA MET A 270 -2.75 0.06 9.01
C MET A 270 -3.17 1.23 9.90
N ILE A 271 -4.45 1.59 9.92
CA ILE A 271 -4.98 2.66 10.78
C ILE A 271 -4.92 2.22 12.24
N LEU A 272 -5.35 0.99 12.54
CA LEU A 272 -5.29 0.40 13.88
C LEU A 272 -3.83 0.22 14.33
N GLN A 273 -2.98 -0.28 13.44
CA GLN A 273 -1.55 -0.41 13.67
C GLN A 273 -0.87 0.95 13.89
N ALA A 274 -1.28 2.02 13.20
CA ALA A 274 -0.75 3.36 13.47
C ALA A 274 -1.07 3.82 14.90
N ASN A 275 -2.25 3.45 15.43
CA ASN A 275 -2.61 3.67 16.83
C ASN A 275 -1.74 2.85 17.77
N ILE A 276 -1.63 1.54 17.52
CA ILE A 276 -0.79 0.63 18.31
C ILE A 276 0.67 1.10 18.32
N TYR A 277 1.18 1.64 17.20
CA TYR A 277 2.56 2.14 17.09
C TYR A 277 2.79 3.47 17.79
N SER A 278 1.88 4.43 17.67
CA SER A 278 2.18 5.83 17.99
C SER A 278 1.09 6.58 18.75
N GLY A 279 -0.03 5.92 19.05
CA GLY A 279 -1.22 6.58 19.58
C GLY A 279 -1.95 7.44 18.55
N PHE A 280 -1.77 7.17 17.25
CA PHE A 280 -2.51 7.84 16.17
C PHE A 280 -4.02 7.79 16.41
N ASP A 281 -4.71 8.92 16.21
CA ASP A 281 -6.16 9.01 16.44
C ASP A 281 -6.95 8.27 15.36
N VAL A 282 -7.60 7.18 15.75
CA VAL A 282 -8.38 6.31 14.85
C VAL A 282 -9.80 6.80 14.64
N LYS A 283 -10.32 7.66 15.52
CA LYS A 283 -11.74 8.06 15.55
C LYS A 283 -12.27 8.55 14.20
N PRO A 284 -11.50 9.35 13.41
CA PRO A 284 -11.98 9.83 12.12
C PRO A 284 -12.21 8.73 11.07
N TYR A 285 -11.74 7.51 11.33
CA TYR A 285 -11.71 6.39 10.38
C TYR A 285 -12.49 5.16 10.87
N LEU A 286 -13.05 5.17 12.09
CA LEU A 286 -13.76 4.02 12.65
C LEU A 286 -14.95 3.60 11.79
N GLU A 287 -15.71 4.56 11.23
CA GLU A 287 -16.81 4.21 10.30
C GLU A 287 -16.31 3.44 9.07
N PHE A 288 -15.16 3.83 8.49
CA PHE A 288 -14.56 3.08 7.38
C PHE A 288 -14.23 1.64 7.80
N ILE A 289 -13.53 1.48 8.93
CA ILE A 289 -13.10 0.17 9.45
C ILE A 289 -14.32 -0.71 9.72
N GLU A 290 -15.30 -0.21 10.47
CA GLU A 290 -16.45 -0.99 10.90
C GLU A 290 -17.41 -1.28 9.75
N TYR A 291 -17.58 -0.38 8.77
CA TYR A 291 -18.38 -0.69 7.57
C TYR A 291 -17.70 -1.70 6.65
N GLN A 292 -16.38 -1.67 6.52
CA GLN A 292 -15.63 -2.69 5.77
C GLN A 292 -15.77 -4.07 6.42
N LEU A 293 -15.65 -4.16 7.75
CA LEU A 293 -15.87 -5.42 8.49
C LEU A 293 -17.35 -5.87 8.41
N ALA A 294 -18.29 -4.95 8.53
CA ALA A 294 -19.72 -5.25 8.42
C ALA A 294 -20.11 -5.82 7.05
N TRP A 295 -19.39 -5.46 5.99
CA TRP A 295 -19.64 -6.02 4.66
C TRP A 295 -19.47 -7.54 4.68
N PHE A 296 -18.35 -8.04 5.18
CA PHE A 296 -18.10 -9.48 5.26
C PHE A 296 -19.10 -10.18 6.18
N ASP A 297 -19.42 -9.59 7.32
CA ASP A 297 -20.38 -10.22 8.22
C ASP A 297 -21.79 -10.31 7.59
N LYS A 298 -22.33 -9.17 7.14
CA LYS A 298 -23.70 -9.07 6.63
C LYS A 298 -23.86 -9.78 5.28
N PHE A 299 -22.95 -9.55 4.34
CA PHE A 299 -23.01 -10.13 3.00
C PHE A 299 -22.94 -11.65 3.07
N TYR A 300 -21.93 -12.21 3.73
CA TYR A 300 -21.73 -13.65 3.74
C TYR A 300 -22.73 -14.39 4.64
N THR A 301 -23.21 -13.77 5.72
CA THR A 301 -24.37 -14.30 6.47
C THR A 301 -25.59 -14.43 5.57
N ARG A 302 -25.91 -13.39 4.78
CA ARG A 302 -27.04 -13.42 3.85
C ARG A 302 -26.82 -14.40 2.69
N GLU A 303 -25.62 -14.47 2.12
CA GLU A 303 -25.31 -15.44 1.05
C GLU A 303 -25.46 -16.88 1.53
N MET A 304 -25.12 -17.17 2.80
CA MET A 304 -25.42 -18.45 3.43
C MET A 304 -26.93 -18.66 3.54
N GLN A 305 -27.68 -17.67 4.01
CA GLN A 305 -29.14 -17.76 4.16
C GLN A 305 -29.91 -17.95 2.84
N LYS A 306 -29.36 -17.52 1.71
CA LYS A 306 -29.92 -17.79 0.38
C LYS A 306 -29.88 -19.28 0.01
N ARG A 307 -28.99 -20.05 0.63
CA ARG A 307 -28.71 -21.46 0.30
C ARG A 307 -29.07 -22.42 1.44
N ASN A 308 -29.23 -21.90 2.66
CA ASN A 308 -29.43 -22.67 3.88
C ASN A 308 -30.35 -21.90 4.85
N PRO A 309 -31.25 -22.56 5.61
CA PRO A 309 -32.03 -21.87 6.66
C PRO A 309 -31.17 -21.25 7.77
N TRP A 310 -29.93 -21.71 7.96
CA TRP A 310 -29.02 -21.19 8.97
C TRP A 310 -28.09 -20.09 8.42
N PRO A 311 -27.79 -19.04 9.20
CA PRO A 311 -26.87 -17.97 8.80
C PRO A 311 -25.39 -18.35 8.84
N LEU A 312 -25.04 -19.41 9.57
CA LEU A 312 -23.67 -19.91 9.77
C LEU A 312 -23.61 -21.41 9.45
N THR A 313 -22.40 -21.92 9.28
CA THR A 313 -22.16 -23.37 9.16
C THR A 313 -22.03 -24.05 10.53
N GLY A 314 -21.76 -25.36 10.54
CA GLY A 314 -21.53 -26.16 11.74
C GLY A 314 -22.73 -26.97 12.21
N MET A 315 -22.60 -27.62 13.36
CA MET A 315 -23.69 -28.37 13.99
C MET A 315 -24.79 -27.40 14.45
N ALA A 316 -25.96 -27.51 13.83
CA ALA A 316 -27.10 -26.59 14.03
C ALA A 316 -26.86 -25.14 13.55
N GLY A 317 -25.87 -24.91 12.69
CA GLY A 317 -25.75 -23.67 11.92
C GLY A 317 -25.44 -22.41 12.74
N ASN A 318 -24.58 -22.54 13.74
CA ASN A 318 -24.23 -21.48 14.69
C ASN A 318 -22.72 -21.33 14.93
N GLU A 319 -21.86 -21.97 14.14
CA GLU A 319 -20.42 -22.05 14.43
C GLU A 319 -19.61 -20.99 13.68
N SER A 320 -19.63 -20.99 12.34
CA SER A 320 -18.71 -20.16 11.54
C SER A 320 -19.37 -19.52 10.32
N LEU A 321 -18.84 -18.35 9.93
CA LEU A 321 -19.13 -17.72 8.66
C LEU A 321 -18.61 -18.57 7.49
N VAL A 322 -19.26 -18.42 6.34
CA VAL A 322 -18.83 -19.02 5.07
C VAL A 322 -18.59 -17.89 4.07
N ILE A 323 -17.34 -17.67 3.70
CA ILE A 323 -16.95 -16.68 2.70
C ILE A 323 -17.05 -17.32 1.31
N TYR A 324 -18.24 -17.26 0.70
CA TYR A 324 -18.47 -17.72 -0.67
C TYR A 324 -19.66 -17.00 -1.36
N PRO A 325 -19.48 -16.43 -2.57
CA PRO A 325 -18.24 -16.43 -3.36
C PRO A 325 -17.20 -15.44 -2.81
N GLY A 326 -15.93 -15.87 -2.80
CA GLY A 326 -14.79 -15.04 -2.42
C GLY A 326 -13.68 -15.10 -3.47
N SER A 327 -12.57 -14.42 -3.17
CA SER A 327 -11.37 -14.47 -4.00
C SER A 327 -10.12 -14.44 -3.13
N GLY A 328 -9.16 -15.32 -3.39
CA GLY A 328 -7.82 -15.24 -2.83
C GLY A 328 -6.94 -14.34 -3.70
N ALA A 329 -6.88 -13.04 -3.36
CA ALA A 329 -6.27 -12.00 -4.20
C ALA A 329 -6.80 -12.02 -5.66
N GLU A 330 -6.03 -11.59 -6.67
CA GLU A 330 -6.42 -11.81 -8.07
C GLU A 330 -6.19 -13.25 -8.52
N THR A 331 -5.61 -14.12 -7.68
CA THR A 331 -5.17 -15.46 -8.06
C THR A 331 -6.28 -16.50 -8.05
N TYR A 332 -6.90 -16.76 -6.90
CA TYR A 332 -7.83 -17.87 -6.72
C TYR A 332 -9.27 -17.35 -6.77
N LYS A 333 -10.05 -17.79 -7.76
CA LYS A 333 -11.39 -17.25 -8.04
C LYS A 333 -12.52 -18.17 -7.60
N GLU A 334 -13.66 -17.56 -7.29
CA GLU A 334 -14.83 -18.25 -6.70
C GLU A 334 -14.40 -19.11 -5.52
N SER A 335 -13.53 -18.54 -4.67
CA SER A 335 -12.93 -19.21 -3.55
C SER A 335 -13.94 -19.39 -2.43
N TYR A 336 -13.97 -20.58 -1.85
CA TYR A 336 -14.68 -20.89 -0.63
C TYR A 336 -13.72 -20.73 0.55
N ASN A 337 -13.98 -19.78 1.43
CA ASN A 337 -13.11 -19.47 2.58
C ASN A 337 -11.66 -19.14 2.18
N PRO A 338 -11.42 -18.11 1.34
CA PRO A 338 -10.08 -17.70 0.94
C PRO A 338 -9.23 -17.27 2.14
N VAL A 339 -7.99 -17.80 2.18
CA VAL A 339 -7.06 -17.64 3.31
C VAL A 339 -6.68 -16.18 3.57
N SER A 340 -6.53 -15.35 2.53
CA SER A 340 -6.21 -13.93 2.67
C SER A 340 -7.32 -13.19 3.43
N THR A 341 -8.56 -13.40 3.02
CA THR A 341 -9.73 -12.76 3.63
C THR A 341 -9.90 -13.21 5.08
N LEU A 342 -9.81 -14.52 5.34
CA LEU A 342 -9.98 -15.06 6.68
C LEU A 342 -8.89 -14.56 7.64
N ALA A 343 -7.62 -14.60 7.23
CA ALA A 343 -6.51 -14.08 8.02
C ALA A 343 -6.67 -12.57 8.30
N GLY A 344 -7.04 -11.80 7.28
CA GLY A 344 -7.26 -10.36 7.41
C GLY A 344 -8.41 -10.01 8.34
N LEU A 345 -9.55 -10.67 8.21
CA LEU A 345 -10.67 -10.45 9.13
C LEU A 345 -10.29 -10.78 10.57
N ARG A 346 -9.59 -11.90 10.82
CA ARG A 346 -9.15 -12.24 12.18
C ARG A 346 -8.19 -11.20 12.75
N HIS A 347 -7.23 -10.74 11.95
CA HIS A 347 -6.22 -9.78 12.42
C HIS A 347 -6.82 -8.40 12.68
N VAL A 348 -7.56 -7.85 11.72
CA VAL A 348 -8.18 -6.52 11.85
C VAL A 348 -9.17 -6.48 13.02
N VAL A 349 -9.97 -7.53 13.22
CA VAL A 349 -10.88 -7.59 14.38
C VAL A 349 -10.12 -7.68 15.71
N LYS A 350 -9.00 -8.43 15.76
CA LYS A 350 -8.14 -8.49 16.96
C LYS A 350 -7.54 -7.11 17.27
N ASP A 351 -7.03 -6.42 16.26
CA ASP A 351 -6.44 -5.09 16.44
C ASP A 351 -7.48 -4.05 16.83
N LEU A 352 -8.70 -4.14 16.27
CA LEU A 352 -9.81 -3.29 16.69
C LEU A 352 -10.18 -3.52 18.16
N LEU A 353 -10.14 -4.77 18.64
CA LEU A 353 -10.35 -5.12 20.05
C LEU A 353 -9.20 -4.67 20.97
N ILE A 354 -7.97 -4.54 20.45
CA ILE A 354 -6.82 -3.98 21.17
C ILE A 354 -6.97 -2.46 21.31
N VAL A 355 -7.33 -1.78 20.22
CA VAL A 355 -7.57 -0.33 20.20
C VAL A 355 -8.80 0.03 21.06
N ASP A 356 -9.82 -0.83 21.07
CA ASP A 356 -11.03 -0.74 21.90
C ASP A 356 -11.83 0.57 21.71
N GLU A 357 -11.85 1.09 20.48
CA GLU A 357 -12.66 2.23 20.06
C GLU A 357 -13.62 1.82 18.93
N TYR A 358 -14.88 2.27 19.01
CA TYR A 358 -15.93 1.90 18.07
C TYR A 358 -16.85 3.10 17.79
N ALA A 359 -17.32 3.22 16.55
CA ALA A 359 -18.30 4.19 16.07
C ALA A 359 -19.69 3.54 15.79
N LEU A 360 -19.74 2.30 15.30
CA LEU A 360 -20.98 1.63 14.86
C LEU A 360 -21.42 0.48 15.78
N GLN A 361 -20.48 -0.31 16.28
CA GLN A 361 -20.73 -1.49 17.10
C GLN A 361 -20.03 -1.37 18.46
N ASN A 362 -19.75 -2.50 19.11
CA ASN A 362 -19.08 -2.54 20.41
C ASN A 362 -18.21 -3.79 20.57
N LYS A 363 -17.43 -3.82 21.65
CA LYS A 363 -16.55 -4.93 22.02
C LYS A 363 -17.24 -6.30 22.02
N THR A 364 -18.49 -6.39 22.50
CA THR A 364 -19.24 -7.66 22.52
C THR A 364 -19.54 -8.16 21.12
N TYR A 365 -19.91 -7.27 20.19
CA TYR A 365 -20.12 -7.62 18.79
C TYR A 365 -18.82 -8.16 18.17
N TYR A 366 -17.70 -7.44 18.32
CA TYR A 366 -16.43 -7.84 17.71
C TYR A 366 -15.81 -9.08 18.33
N THR A 367 -16.05 -9.33 19.63
CA THR A 367 -15.66 -10.60 20.27
C THR A 367 -16.43 -11.77 19.66
N LYS A 368 -17.74 -11.62 19.44
CA LYS A 368 -18.55 -12.64 18.76
C LYS A 368 -18.18 -12.78 17.28
N TYR A 369 -17.85 -11.67 16.62
CA TYR A 369 -17.41 -11.70 15.23
C TYR A 369 -16.10 -12.48 15.11
N LEU A 370 -15.10 -12.19 15.93
CA LEU A 370 -13.84 -12.93 15.92
C LEU A 370 -14.07 -14.44 16.09
N ALA A 371 -14.97 -14.84 17.00
CA ALA A 371 -15.26 -16.25 17.28
C ALA A 371 -15.90 -17.02 16.11
N LYS A 372 -16.61 -16.34 15.20
CA LYS A 372 -17.25 -16.98 14.03
C LYS A 372 -16.41 -16.95 12.75
N ILE A 373 -15.24 -16.33 12.74
CA ILE A 373 -14.36 -16.40 11.57
C ILE A 373 -13.68 -17.78 11.56
N PRO A 374 -13.88 -18.62 10.53
CA PRO A 374 -13.33 -19.97 10.51
C PRO A 374 -11.79 -19.96 10.49
N ALA A 375 -11.18 -21.07 10.89
CA ALA A 375 -9.73 -21.27 10.75
C ALA A 375 -9.32 -21.42 9.28
N ASN A 376 -8.03 -21.21 8.98
CA ASN A 376 -7.49 -21.45 7.65
C ASN A 376 -7.41 -22.94 7.33
N THR A 377 -7.66 -23.28 6.08
CA THR A 377 -7.54 -24.64 5.57
C THR A 377 -6.07 -25.01 5.34
N LEU A 378 -5.69 -26.22 5.73
CA LEU A 378 -4.39 -26.81 5.42
C LEU A 378 -4.56 -27.89 4.34
N ARG A 379 -3.52 -28.11 3.55
CA ARG A 379 -3.46 -29.16 2.52
C ARG A 379 -2.14 -29.92 2.59
N GLN A 380 -2.15 -31.16 2.09
CA GLN A 380 -0.91 -31.90 1.86
C GLN A 380 -0.37 -31.59 0.47
N GLN A 381 0.91 -31.25 0.37
CA GLN A 381 1.63 -31.02 -0.88
C GLN A 381 2.99 -31.69 -0.77
N GLN A 382 3.32 -32.59 -1.70
CA GLN A 382 4.61 -33.29 -1.74
C GLN A 382 5.02 -33.95 -0.40
N GLY A 383 4.05 -34.45 0.38
CA GLY A 383 4.31 -35.06 1.70
C GLY A 383 4.44 -34.07 2.87
N HIS A 384 4.21 -32.78 2.63
CA HIS A 384 4.29 -31.72 3.63
C HIS A 384 2.94 -31.03 3.85
N THR A 385 2.63 -30.73 5.11
CA THR A 385 1.51 -29.85 5.45
C THR A 385 1.82 -28.42 5.01
N CYS A 386 0.99 -27.89 4.11
CA CYS A 386 1.02 -26.53 3.59
C CYS A 386 -0.30 -25.83 3.88
N ILE A 387 -0.30 -24.50 3.74
CA ILE A 387 -1.48 -23.65 3.86
C ILE A 387 -2.22 -23.70 2.52
N ALA A 388 -3.53 -23.93 2.53
CA ALA A 388 -4.32 -23.90 1.31
C ALA A 388 -4.75 -22.45 0.99
N PRO A 389 -4.87 -22.08 -0.30
CA PRO A 389 -5.34 -20.74 -0.68
C PRO A 389 -6.82 -20.51 -0.33
N ALA A 390 -7.60 -21.58 -0.28
CA ALA A 390 -9.00 -21.65 0.08
C ALA A 390 -9.37 -23.13 0.30
N GLU A 391 -10.59 -23.42 0.79
CA GLU A 391 -11.10 -24.81 0.83
C GLU A 391 -11.36 -25.36 -0.57
N ALA A 392 -11.86 -24.51 -1.48
CA ALA A 392 -12.09 -24.81 -2.88
C ALA A 392 -12.06 -23.51 -3.71
N TYR A 393 -11.81 -23.63 -5.01
CA TYR A 393 -11.81 -22.52 -5.98
C TYR A 393 -12.02 -23.08 -7.39
N THR A 394 -12.51 -22.25 -8.31
CA THR A 394 -12.82 -22.70 -9.68
C THR A 394 -11.68 -22.52 -10.66
N ARG A 395 -10.82 -21.52 -10.46
CA ARG A 395 -9.66 -21.26 -11.32
C ARG A 395 -8.54 -20.53 -10.60
N VAL A 396 -7.36 -20.61 -11.20
CA VAL A 396 -6.17 -19.83 -10.89
C VAL A 396 -5.94 -18.84 -12.04
N GLN A 397 -5.88 -17.55 -11.73
CA GLN A 397 -5.92 -16.46 -12.71
C GLN A 397 -4.63 -15.62 -12.76
N ASN A 398 -4.04 -15.33 -11.60
CA ASN A 398 -2.83 -14.51 -11.48
C ASN A 398 -1.74 -15.29 -10.73
N SER A 399 -0.82 -14.61 -10.03
CA SER A 399 0.41 -15.17 -9.49
C SER A 399 0.76 -14.62 -8.11
N GLU A 400 -0.20 -14.07 -7.38
CA GLU A 400 -0.08 -13.81 -5.95
C GLU A 400 -0.14 -15.13 -5.18
N VAL A 401 0.51 -15.13 -4.01
CA VAL A 401 0.56 -16.28 -3.10
C VAL A 401 -0.26 -15.94 -1.84
N PRO A 402 -1.60 -15.90 -1.90
CA PRO A 402 -2.44 -15.55 -0.75
C PRO A 402 -2.21 -16.46 0.46
N GLN A 403 -1.77 -17.71 0.25
CA GLN A 403 -1.36 -18.62 1.30
C GLN A 403 -0.35 -18.01 2.28
N LEU A 404 0.54 -17.13 1.80
CA LEU A 404 1.56 -16.48 2.63
C LEU A 404 1.10 -15.13 3.19
N TYR A 405 -0.17 -14.74 3.01
CA TYR A 405 -0.74 -13.58 3.68
C TYR A 405 -0.84 -13.79 5.20
N THR A 406 -0.84 -15.06 5.62
CA THR A 406 -0.69 -15.49 7.02
C THR A 406 0.73 -15.34 7.57
N VAL A 407 1.70 -14.95 6.73
CA VAL A 407 3.05 -14.55 7.15
C VAL A 407 3.14 -13.03 7.12
N PHE A 408 2.72 -12.42 6.01
CA PHE A 408 2.57 -10.98 5.86
C PHE A 408 1.46 -10.71 4.84
N PRO A 409 0.50 -9.82 5.13
CA PRO A 409 0.52 -8.82 6.21
C PRO A 409 0.01 -9.30 7.57
N TRP A 410 -0.73 -10.41 7.63
CA TRP A 410 -1.48 -10.85 8.83
C TRP A 410 -0.84 -12.07 9.49
N PRO A 411 0.12 -11.88 10.40
CA PRO A 411 0.97 -12.94 10.91
C PRO A 411 0.18 -13.94 11.79
N GLU A 412 0.09 -15.16 11.30
CA GLU A 412 -0.21 -16.39 12.04
C GLU A 412 1.01 -17.33 12.08
N TYR A 413 1.95 -17.13 11.15
CA TYR A 413 3.22 -17.83 11.06
C TYR A 413 4.36 -16.83 10.87
N GLY A 414 5.49 -17.09 11.52
CA GLY A 414 6.68 -16.23 11.51
C GLY A 414 7.64 -16.63 12.62
N LEU A 415 8.83 -16.03 12.68
CA LEU A 415 9.76 -16.25 13.79
C LEU A 415 9.09 -15.90 15.13
N GLY A 416 9.06 -16.85 16.06
CA GLY A 416 8.39 -16.72 17.37
C GLY A 416 6.91 -17.13 17.39
N LEU A 417 6.30 -17.45 16.24
CA LEU A 417 4.94 -17.99 16.16
C LEU A 417 4.94 -19.52 15.99
N PRO A 418 3.90 -20.22 16.48
CA PRO A 418 3.81 -21.68 16.37
C PRO A 418 3.67 -22.13 14.92
N ASN A 419 4.05 -23.38 14.64
CA ASN A 419 3.84 -24.04 13.34
C ASN A 419 4.42 -23.28 12.12
N LEU A 420 5.48 -22.49 12.31
CA LEU A 420 6.22 -21.81 11.22
C LEU A 420 6.55 -22.74 10.05
N THR A 421 6.78 -24.03 10.33
CA THR A 421 6.99 -25.08 9.33
C THR A 421 5.88 -25.14 8.27
N HIS A 422 4.61 -24.81 8.58
CA HIS A 422 3.55 -24.78 7.57
C HIS A 422 3.79 -23.70 6.51
N ALA A 423 4.19 -22.49 6.91
CA ALA A 423 4.52 -21.41 5.98
C ALA A 423 5.79 -21.72 5.18
N ILE A 424 6.82 -22.26 5.84
CA ILE A 424 8.04 -22.72 5.17
C ILE A 424 7.72 -23.79 4.12
N ASN A 425 6.92 -24.79 4.48
CA ASN A 425 6.53 -25.85 3.56
C ASN A 425 5.71 -25.29 2.39
N THR A 426 4.82 -24.34 2.64
CA THR A 426 4.04 -23.67 1.60
C THR A 426 4.96 -22.98 0.59
N TYR A 427 5.96 -22.24 1.06
CA TYR A 427 6.92 -21.57 0.17
C TYR A 427 7.79 -22.57 -0.64
N LEU A 428 8.19 -23.69 -0.03
CA LEU A 428 9.14 -24.63 -0.64
C LEU A 428 8.49 -25.74 -1.48
N TYR A 429 7.29 -26.19 -1.11
CA TYR A 429 6.70 -27.44 -1.59
C TYR A 429 5.29 -27.31 -2.17
N ASP A 430 4.66 -26.14 -2.10
CA ASP A 430 3.36 -25.95 -2.73
C ASP A 430 3.49 -25.97 -4.27
N THR A 431 2.84 -26.94 -4.89
CA THR A 431 3.03 -27.21 -6.33
C THR A 431 2.36 -26.18 -7.22
N GLU A 432 1.37 -25.42 -6.71
CA GLU A 432 0.71 -24.37 -7.48
C GLU A 432 1.52 -23.08 -7.46
N THR A 433 2.05 -22.71 -6.29
CA THR A 433 2.71 -21.41 -6.11
C THR A 433 4.19 -21.42 -6.42
N PHE A 434 4.79 -22.59 -6.66
CA PHE A 434 6.21 -22.71 -7.06
C PHE A 434 6.60 -21.74 -8.18
N SER A 435 5.76 -21.63 -9.22
CA SER A 435 6.02 -20.75 -10.37
C SER A 435 5.69 -19.27 -10.13
N PHE A 436 5.06 -18.95 -8.98
CA PHE A 436 4.59 -17.61 -8.65
C PHE A 436 5.62 -16.79 -7.89
N HIS A 437 6.56 -17.44 -7.21
CA HIS A 437 7.62 -16.79 -6.45
C HIS A 437 8.51 -15.91 -7.35
N GLY A 438 8.86 -14.70 -6.88
CA GLY A 438 9.64 -13.76 -7.69
C GLY A 438 10.15 -12.55 -6.92
N ASN A 439 11.03 -11.78 -7.56
CA ASN A 439 11.72 -10.64 -6.93
C ASN A 439 11.45 -9.28 -7.60
N THR A 440 10.44 -9.18 -8.47
CA THR A 440 10.14 -7.97 -9.26
C THR A 440 8.76 -7.39 -8.93
N GLY A 441 8.57 -6.09 -9.23
CA GLY A 441 7.30 -5.36 -9.00
C GLY A 441 6.67 -5.59 -7.63
N TRP A 442 5.36 -5.79 -7.57
CA TRP A 442 4.60 -5.91 -6.32
C TRP A 442 4.85 -7.20 -5.51
N LYS A 443 5.68 -8.14 -6.00
CA LYS A 443 5.96 -9.41 -5.32
C LYS A 443 6.50 -9.19 -3.90
N GLN A 444 6.11 -10.06 -2.98
CA GLN A 444 6.30 -9.91 -1.52
C GLN A 444 7.26 -10.94 -0.92
N ASP A 445 7.88 -11.79 -1.74
CA ASP A 445 8.75 -12.88 -1.31
C ASP A 445 9.86 -12.45 -0.33
N VAL A 446 10.48 -11.29 -0.57
CA VAL A 446 11.51 -10.73 0.32
C VAL A 446 11.00 -10.53 1.76
N ILE A 447 9.71 -10.20 1.91
CA ILE A 447 9.05 -9.98 3.21
C ILE A 447 8.83 -11.32 3.91
N TRP A 448 8.26 -12.29 3.20
CA TRP A 448 7.99 -13.62 3.76
C TRP A 448 9.29 -14.34 4.15
N LEU A 449 10.30 -14.29 3.28
CA LEU A 449 11.61 -14.87 3.56
C LEU A 449 12.26 -14.24 4.80
N ALA A 450 12.15 -12.92 4.98
CA ALA A 450 12.64 -12.24 6.18
C ALA A 450 11.88 -12.69 7.44
N ARG A 451 10.54 -12.71 7.39
CA ARG A 451 9.68 -13.15 8.52
C ARG A 451 9.83 -14.63 8.88
N MET A 452 10.27 -15.47 7.95
CA MET A 452 10.55 -16.90 8.18
C MET A 452 12.00 -17.19 8.57
N GLY A 453 12.90 -16.20 8.55
CA GLY A 453 14.32 -16.37 8.90
C GLY A 453 15.22 -16.88 7.77
N PHE A 454 14.79 -16.82 6.50
CA PHE A 454 15.64 -17.14 5.36
C PHE A 454 16.59 -15.98 5.00
N THR A 455 17.51 -15.68 5.92
CA THR A 455 18.44 -14.53 5.86
C THR A 455 19.17 -14.40 4.53
N ALA A 456 19.73 -15.50 4.01
CA ALA A 456 20.50 -15.46 2.76
C ALA A 456 19.62 -15.09 1.56
N ASN A 457 18.44 -15.70 1.45
CA ASN A 457 17.49 -15.43 0.37
C ASN A 457 16.92 -14.02 0.45
N ALA A 458 16.49 -13.58 1.65
CA ALA A 458 16.00 -12.22 1.86
C ALA A 458 17.07 -11.17 1.53
N THR A 459 18.32 -11.40 1.96
CA THR A 459 19.46 -10.51 1.65
C THR A 459 19.69 -10.41 0.14
N ALA A 460 19.79 -11.54 -0.56
CA ALA A 460 20.00 -11.55 -2.00
C ALA A 460 18.88 -10.82 -2.76
N MET A 461 17.63 -11.04 -2.34
CA MET A 461 16.47 -10.36 -2.92
C MET A 461 16.51 -8.85 -2.66
N THR A 462 16.81 -8.43 -1.43
CA THR A 462 16.94 -7.01 -1.06
C THR A 462 18.05 -6.31 -1.84
N GLU A 463 19.21 -6.94 -1.98
CA GLU A 463 20.35 -6.38 -2.75
C GLU A 463 20.00 -6.20 -4.23
N ASP A 464 19.33 -7.17 -4.85
CA ASP A 464 18.91 -7.10 -6.25
C ASP A 464 17.87 -5.97 -6.48
N ARG A 465 16.85 -5.89 -5.62
CA ARG A 465 15.80 -4.87 -5.73
C ARG A 465 16.33 -3.46 -5.48
N TYR A 466 17.28 -3.29 -4.57
CA TYR A 466 17.95 -2.01 -4.34
C TYR A 466 19.22 -1.80 -5.16
N ALA A 467 19.56 -2.66 -6.12
CA ALA A 467 20.62 -2.33 -7.08
C ALA A 467 20.26 -1.03 -7.84
N PRO A 468 21.22 -0.19 -8.25
CA PRO A 468 20.93 0.98 -9.06
C PRO A 468 20.15 0.64 -10.34
N SER A 469 19.29 1.57 -10.78
CA SER A 469 18.67 1.47 -12.10
C SER A 469 19.71 1.34 -13.20
N LYS A 470 19.51 0.36 -14.08
CA LYS A 470 20.35 0.16 -15.29
C LYS A 470 19.83 0.95 -16.49
N VAL A 471 18.62 1.50 -16.39
CA VAL A 471 17.89 2.13 -17.51
C VAL A 471 17.60 3.62 -17.25
N CYS A 472 17.48 4.04 -15.99
CA CYS A 472 17.24 5.43 -15.63
C CYS A 472 18.45 6.05 -14.91
N LYS A 473 18.68 7.35 -15.13
CA LYS A 473 19.74 8.09 -14.41
C LYS A 473 19.44 8.22 -12.91
N PHE A 474 18.18 8.33 -12.54
CA PHE A 474 17.78 8.35 -11.14
C PHE A 474 17.81 6.92 -10.58
N PRO A 475 18.59 6.62 -9.53
CA PRO A 475 18.95 5.26 -9.15
C PRO A 475 17.75 4.42 -8.70
N THR A 476 16.73 5.06 -8.13
CA THR A 476 15.48 4.40 -7.69
C THR A 476 14.33 4.52 -8.68
N PHE A 477 14.58 4.89 -9.93
CA PHE A 477 13.58 4.78 -10.99
C PHE A 477 13.83 3.48 -11.77
N LYS A 478 13.08 2.43 -11.43
CA LYS A 478 13.10 1.10 -12.08
C LYS A 478 11.76 0.78 -12.71
N GLY A 479 11.80 -0.20 -13.61
CA GLY A 479 10.66 -0.73 -14.36
C GLY A 479 10.94 -0.76 -15.86
N PRO A 480 9.92 -1.08 -16.69
CA PRO A 480 8.60 -1.49 -16.27
C PRO A 480 8.65 -2.97 -15.84
N ASN A 481 8.42 -3.26 -14.55
CA ASN A 481 8.17 -4.64 -14.11
C ASN A 481 6.75 -5.02 -14.57
N PHE A 482 5.82 -5.24 -13.63
CA PHE A 482 4.40 -5.45 -13.96
C PHE A 482 3.68 -4.15 -14.29
N ASP A 483 4.03 -3.05 -13.60
CA ASP A 483 3.19 -1.86 -13.55
C ASP A 483 3.63 -0.75 -14.49
N TRP A 484 4.69 -0.03 -14.13
CA TRP A 484 5.19 1.12 -14.89
C TRP A 484 6.62 1.48 -14.46
N THR A 485 7.15 2.57 -15.00
CA THR A 485 8.38 3.23 -14.53
C THR A 485 8.04 4.67 -14.15
N PRO A 486 8.37 5.15 -12.95
CA PRO A 486 8.99 4.45 -11.82
C PRO A 486 8.04 3.48 -11.10
N ASP A 487 8.53 2.30 -10.76
CA ASP A 487 7.82 1.30 -9.97
C ASP A 487 8.08 1.51 -8.47
N LEU A 488 7.20 2.24 -7.77
CA LEU A 488 7.39 2.54 -6.34
C LEU A 488 7.00 1.37 -5.44
N ASN A 489 6.03 0.54 -5.84
CA ASN A 489 5.67 -0.64 -5.05
C ASN A 489 6.82 -1.66 -5.01
N HIS A 490 7.66 -1.68 -6.05
CA HIS A 490 8.87 -2.50 -6.05
C HIS A 490 9.77 -2.15 -4.86
N TYR A 491 10.04 -0.88 -4.66
CA TYR A 491 10.84 -0.43 -3.53
C TYR A 491 10.08 -0.48 -2.20
N GLY A 492 8.75 -0.27 -2.22
CA GLY A 492 7.90 -0.42 -1.05
C GLY A 492 8.00 -1.82 -0.44
N SER A 493 7.80 -2.86 -1.25
CA SER A 493 7.97 -4.26 -0.82
C SER A 493 9.37 -4.53 -0.28
N THR A 494 10.43 -3.97 -0.90
CA THR A 494 11.81 -4.11 -0.39
C THR A 494 12.05 -3.33 0.90
N ALA A 495 11.42 -2.17 1.09
CA ALA A 495 11.47 -1.43 2.34
C ALA A 495 10.85 -2.22 3.48
N ILE A 496 9.71 -2.88 3.25
CA ILE A 496 9.11 -3.81 4.22
C ILE A 496 10.10 -4.94 4.51
N GLY A 497 10.59 -5.63 3.47
CA GLY A 497 11.52 -6.76 3.61
C GLY A 497 12.78 -6.39 4.41
N LEU A 498 13.43 -5.27 4.08
CA LEU A 498 14.60 -4.75 4.80
C LEU A 498 14.28 -4.47 6.27
N GLN A 499 13.13 -3.86 6.54
CA GLN A 499 12.69 -3.62 7.92
C GLN A 499 12.43 -4.94 8.65
N GLU A 500 11.79 -5.94 8.04
CA GLU A 500 11.55 -7.26 8.63
C GLU A 500 12.85 -8.06 8.83
N GLN A 501 13.90 -7.81 8.03
CA GLN A 501 15.23 -8.36 8.30
C GLN A 501 15.86 -7.77 9.57
N LEU A 502 15.59 -6.49 9.85
CA LEU A 502 16.13 -5.74 10.97
C LEU A 502 15.32 -5.88 12.26
N ILE A 503 13.99 -5.76 12.19
CA ILE A 503 13.09 -5.66 13.33
C ILE A 503 11.73 -6.30 13.02
N GLN A 504 11.28 -7.22 13.89
CA GLN A 504 9.96 -7.86 13.82
C GLN A 504 9.21 -7.64 15.13
N THR A 505 7.91 -7.38 15.02
CA THR A 505 7.07 -6.85 16.13
C THR A 505 5.66 -7.46 16.15
N PHE A 506 5.51 -8.67 15.60
CA PHE A 506 4.21 -9.32 15.44
C PHE A 506 3.93 -10.43 16.48
N VAL A 507 4.81 -10.62 17.46
CA VAL A 507 4.66 -11.64 18.51
C VAL A 507 4.49 -10.95 19.86
N GLY A 508 3.24 -10.83 20.33
CA GLY A 508 2.96 -10.14 21.59
C GLY A 508 3.59 -8.74 21.62
N ASP A 509 4.36 -8.45 22.68
CA ASP A 509 5.08 -7.19 22.84
C ASP A 509 6.55 -7.26 22.37
N ASP A 510 6.98 -8.40 21.80
CA ASP A 510 8.38 -8.64 21.42
C ASP A 510 8.88 -7.62 20.40
N ILE A 511 10.12 -7.18 20.61
CA ILE A 511 10.92 -6.40 19.67
C ILE A 511 12.09 -7.28 19.23
N ARG A 512 11.86 -8.12 18.21
CA ARG A 512 12.89 -9.02 17.68
C ARG A 512 13.83 -8.29 16.73
N LEU A 513 15.06 -8.02 17.18
CA LEU A 513 16.09 -7.36 16.39
C LEU A 513 17.01 -8.34 15.69
N LEU A 514 17.52 -7.93 14.53
CA LEU A 514 18.40 -8.72 13.66
C LEU A 514 17.78 -10.07 13.24
N ALA A 515 16.45 -10.10 13.07
CA ALA A 515 15.67 -11.31 12.85
C ALA A 515 16.14 -12.11 11.62
N ALA A 516 16.44 -11.42 10.52
CA ALA A 516 17.02 -12.01 9.31
C ALA A 516 18.14 -11.12 8.73
N TRP A 517 19.00 -10.60 9.62
CA TRP A 517 20.07 -9.67 9.28
C TRP A 517 21.37 -10.40 8.91
N PRO A 518 21.98 -10.12 7.74
CA PRO A 518 23.21 -10.78 7.33
C PRO A 518 24.43 -10.23 8.08
N LYS A 519 25.41 -11.10 8.35
CA LYS A 519 26.67 -10.71 9.03
C LYS A 519 27.54 -9.74 8.22
N THR A 520 27.29 -9.60 6.92
CA THR A 520 28.05 -8.76 5.98
C THR A 520 27.61 -7.29 6.00
N TRP A 521 26.50 -6.97 6.66
CA TRP A 521 25.94 -5.63 6.78
C TRP A 521 26.26 -5.03 8.15
N ASP A 522 27.20 -4.09 8.16
CA ASP A 522 27.39 -3.16 9.26
C ASP A 522 26.38 -2.02 9.09
N ALA A 523 25.75 -1.56 10.16
CA ALA A 523 24.69 -0.57 10.04
C ALA A 523 24.57 0.36 11.24
N ARG A 524 23.99 1.54 10.98
CA ARG A 524 23.39 2.40 12.00
C ARG A 524 21.93 2.61 11.63
N PHE A 525 21.04 2.52 12.62
CA PHE A 525 19.61 2.61 12.37
C PHE A 525 18.89 3.31 13.51
N LYS A 526 17.73 3.86 13.16
CA LYS A 526 16.68 4.30 14.06
C LYS A 526 15.33 3.95 13.44
N VAL A 527 14.50 3.22 14.15
CA VAL A 527 13.20 2.72 13.68
C VAL A 527 12.17 2.73 14.81
N TRP A 528 10.90 2.58 14.46
CA TRP A 528 9.77 2.54 15.38
C TRP A 528 9.27 1.11 15.62
N ALA A 529 8.71 0.91 16.81
CA ALA A 529 8.03 -0.30 17.25
C ALA A 529 6.72 0.10 17.99
N PRO A 530 5.80 -0.85 18.24
CA PRO A 530 4.56 -0.64 19.00
C PRO A 530 4.73 0.17 20.30
N HIS A 531 3.64 0.72 20.83
CA HIS A 531 3.58 1.46 22.10
C HIS A 531 4.52 2.67 22.18
N ASN A 532 4.52 3.49 21.13
CA ASN A 532 5.32 4.72 21.01
C ASN A 532 6.82 4.49 21.28
N THR A 533 7.37 3.45 20.66
CA THR A 533 8.73 3.00 20.93
C THR A 533 9.67 3.31 19.79
N THR A 534 10.83 3.90 20.09
CA THR A 534 11.94 4.06 19.13
C THR A 534 13.10 3.16 19.53
N VAL A 535 13.66 2.47 18.54
CA VAL A 535 14.84 1.60 18.65
C VAL A 535 15.94 2.19 17.80
N GLU A 536 17.04 2.58 18.42
CA GLU A 536 18.22 3.14 17.76
C GLU A 536 19.45 2.31 18.11
N GLY A 537 20.28 1.98 17.11
CA GLY A 537 21.45 1.17 17.37
C GLY A 537 22.47 1.07 16.25
N THR A 538 23.57 0.40 16.56
CA THR A 538 24.65 0.07 15.62
C THR A 538 24.89 -1.44 15.57
N VAL A 539 25.04 -1.96 14.36
CA VAL A 539 25.31 -3.37 14.07
C VAL A 539 26.72 -3.47 13.47
N LYS A 540 27.51 -4.41 13.96
CA LYS A 540 28.81 -4.77 13.37
C LYS A 540 28.98 -6.27 13.28
N THR A 541 29.33 -6.76 12.10
CA THR A 541 29.52 -8.19 11.82
C THR A 541 28.33 -9.05 12.29
N GLY A 542 27.11 -8.56 12.07
CA GLY A 542 25.86 -9.21 12.47
C GLY A 542 25.56 -9.23 13.97
N LYS A 543 26.22 -8.39 14.78
CA LYS A 543 25.96 -8.25 16.22
C LYS A 543 25.61 -6.81 16.57
N MET A 544 24.67 -6.63 17.50
CA MET A 544 24.40 -5.31 18.08
C MET A 544 25.57 -4.84 18.95
N GLU A 545 26.12 -3.67 18.66
CA GLU A 545 27.17 -3.02 19.47
C GLU A 545 26.61 -1.93 20.40
N LYS A 546 25.65 -1.15 19.91
CA LYS A 546 24.95 -0.12 20.68
C LYS A 546 23.46 -0.25 20.46
N LEU A 547 22.69 -0.11 21.53
CA LEU A 547 21.23 -0.16 21.49
C LEU A 547 20.63 0.80 22.52
N THR A 548 19.78 1.69 22.03
CA THR A 548 18.93 2.58 22.81
C THR A 548 17.49 2.27 22.46
N VAL A 549 16.69 1.95 23.48
CA VAL A 549 15.23 1.75 23.35
C VAL A 549 14.55 2.78 24.23
N LEU A 550 13.64 3.56 23.63
CA LEU A 550 12.84 4.56 24.33
C LEU A 550 11.35 4.25 24.08
N PRO A 551 10.50 4.19 25.12
CA PRO A 551 10.85 4.34 26.53
C PRO A 551 11.70 3.16 27.06
N LYS A 552 12.54 3.41 28.07
CA LYS A 552 13.50 2.41 28.59
C LYS A 552 12.82 1.12 29.11
N SER A 553 11.56 1.21 29.54
CA SER A 553 10.77 0.05 29.98
C SER A 553 10.66 -1.03 28.92
N ARG A 554 10.61 -0.63 27.63
CA ARG A 554 10.49 -1.54 26.48
C ARG A 554 11.77 -2.29 26.14
N LYS A 555 12.88 -2.03 26.85
CA LYS A 555 14.14 -2.74 26.64
C LYS A 555 14.02 -4.24 26.97
N ASN A 556 13.16 -4.59 27.91
CA ASN A 556 12.96 -5.99 28.34
C ASN A 556 12.25 -6.83 27.27
N ASP A 557 11.58 -6.19 26.31
CA ASP A 557 10.87 -6.87 25.23
C ASP A 557 11.80 -7.16 24.04
N VAL A 558 13.07 -6.73 24.11
CA VAL A 558 14.02 -6.93 23.03
C VAL A 558 14.60 -8.34 23.05
N ILE A 559 14.49 -9.02 21.92
CA ILE A 559 15.13 -10.31 21.65
C ILE A 559 15.96 -10.22 20.37
N PHE A 560 16.94 -11.12 20.19
CA PHE A 560 17.91 -11.04 19.09
C PHE A 560 17.93 -12.29 18.22
N GLY A 561 17.98 -12.08 16.91
CA GLY A 561 18.14 -13.16 15.93
C GLY A 561 16.88 -14.00 15.75
N GLN A 562 17.09 -15.24 15.30
CA GLN A 562 16.02 -16.16 14.89
C GLN A 562 15.48 -17.05 16.00
N HIS A 563 16.21 -17.16 17.11
CA HIS A 563 15.90 -18.07 18.21
C HIS A 563 15.29 -17.34 19.41
#